data_AF-F8TT56-F1
#
_entry.id   AF-F8TT56-F1
#
_cell.length_a   1.000
_cell.length_b   1.000
_cell.length_c   1.000
_cell.angle_alpha   90.00
_cell.angle_beta   90.00
_cell.angle_gamma   90.00
#
_symmetry.space_group_name_H-M   'P 1'
#
loop_
_entity.id
_entity.type
_entity.pdbx_description
1 polymer ?
#
loop_
_entity_poly.entity_id
_entity_poly.type
_entity_poly.pdbx_seq_one_letter_code
_entity_poly.pdbx_strand_id
1 'polypeptide(L)'
;GLILALIACKQNVSSLDEKNSVSVDLPGEIKVLVSKEKNKDGKYSLMATVDKLELKGTSDKSNGSGVLEGVKADKSKAKLTIADDLSQTKFEIFKEDGKTLVSKKVTLKDKSSTEEKFGEKGAVTEKVMTRKDGTRLEYTEIKGKAKEVLKGFTLEGNKTTLTVKEGTVTLNKHISKSGDITADLVDTANKKTGEWDSGTSTLTI
;
A
#
# COMPACT_ATOMS: atom_id res chain seq x y z
N GLY A 1 -1.14 17.59 36.36
CA GLY A 1 -1.64 17.36 35.01
C GLY A 1 -0.52 17.61 34.03
N LEU A 2 -0.06 16.56 33.33
CA LEU A 2 1.02 16.65 32.35
C LEU A 2 0.43 17.16 31.04
N ILE A 3 0.75 18.40 30.66
CA ILE A 3 0.44 18.92 29.32
C ILE A 3 1.49 18.33 28.38
N LEU A 4 1.09 17.37 27.53
CA LEU A 4 1.89 16.97 26.38
C LEU A 4 1.90 18.15 25.39
N ALA A 5 3.01 18.87 25.34
CA ALA A 5 3.29 19.84 24.30
C ALA A 5 3.45 19.09 22.96
N LEU A 6 2.44 19.21 22.09
CA LEU A 6 2.55 18.82 20.70
C LEU A 6 3.48 19.84 20.03
N ILE A 7 4.76 19.51 19.90
CA ILE A 7 5.71 20.28 19.10
C ILE A 7 5.31 20.10 17.63
N ALA A 8 4.41 20.95 17.15
CA ALA A 8 4.36 21.24 15.73
C ALA A 8 5.64 22.02 15.41
N CYS A 9 6.70 21.33 14.99
CA CYS A 9 7.81 21.96 14.33
C CYS A 9 7.24 22.77 13.16
N LYS A 10 7.19 24.09 13.31
CA LYS A 10 6.93 25.03 12.23
C LYS A 10 8.13 24.90 11.29
N GLN A 11 8.07 23.91 10.40
CA GLN A 11 9.17 23.58 9.51
C GLN A 11 9.38 24.75 8.55
N ASN A 12 10.39 25.57 8.84
CA ASN A 12 10.95 26.54 7.90
C ASN A 12 11.71 25.77 6.81
N VAL A 13 10.99 25.00 5.99
CA VAL A 13 11.54 24.43 4.77
C VAL A 13 11.58 25.58 3.76
N SER A 14 12.78 25.99 3.35
CA SER A 14 12.96 26.92 2.24
C SER A 14 12.19 26.42 1.01
N SER A 15 11.70 27.33 0.16
CA SER A 15 11.08 26.93 -1.11
C SER A 15 12.10 26.16 -1.93
N LEU A 16 11.87 24.85 -2.09
CA LEU A 16 12.67 24.00 -2.97
C LEU A 16 12.18 24.16 -4.41
N ASP A 17 13.13 24.30 -5.33
CA ASP A 17 12.90 24.34 -6.76
C ASP A 17 13.97 23.52 -7.49
N GLU A 18 13.84 23.37 -8.81
CA GLU A 18 14.80 22.59 -9.61
C GLU A 18 16.23 23.14 -9.57
N LYS A 19 16.42 24.42 -9.26
CA LYS A 19 17.75 25.05 -9.24
C LYS A 19 18.49 24.72 -7.96
N ASN A 20 17.78 24.62 -6.83
CA ASN A 20 18.37 24.41 -5.51
C ASN A 20 18.19 22.98 -4.95
N SER A 21 17.60 22.06 -5.71
CA SER A 21 17.34 20.68 -5.30
C SER A 21 17.81 19.62 -6.30
N VAL A 22 17.81 18.37 -5.85
CA VAL A 22 17.99 17.16 -6.64
C VAL A 22 16.70 16.36 -6.60
N SER A 23 16.21 15.91 -7.76
CA SER A 23 15.05 15.04 -7.85
C SER A 23 15.47 13.57 -7.72
N VAL A 24 14.76 12.82 -6.90
CA VAL A 24 14.95 11.38 -6.71
C VAL A 24 13.65 10.65 -7.00
N ASP A 25 13.70 9.66 -7.90
CA ASP A 25 12.57 8.80 -8.22
C ASP A 25 12.41 7.69 -7.17
N LEU A 26 11.17 7.45 -6.73
CA LEU A 26 10.84 6.52 -5.66
C LEU A 26 9.78 5.50 -6.09
N PRO A 27 9.66 4.36 -5.36
CA PRO A 27 8.53 3.45 -5.51
C PRO A 27 7.18 4.16 -5.44
N GLY A 28 6.28 3.80 -6.37
CA GLY A 28 4.93 4.37 -6.47
C GLY A 28 4.82 5.61 -7.34
N GLU A 29 5.77 5.82 -8.26
CA GLU A 29 5.80 6.97 -9.19
C GLU A 29 5.89 8.33 -8.46
N ILE A 30 6.47 8.30 -7.26
CA ILE A 30 6.69 9.48 -6.44
C ILE A 30 8.06 10.07 -6.77
N LYS A 31 8.13 11.39 -6.89
CA LYS A 31 9.38 12.14 -6.92
C LYS A 31 9.54 12.94 -5.65
N VAL A 32 10.73 12.88 -5.05
CA VAL A 32 11.11 13.74 -3.93
C VAL A 32 12.23 14.68 -4.36
N LEU A 33 12.08 15.96 -4.03
CA LEU A 33 13.11 16.97 -4.15
C LEU A 33 13.89 17.03 -2.83
N VAL A 34 15.21 16.99 -2.94
CA VAL A 34 16.14 17.08 -1.81
C VAL A 34 17.00 18.32 -1.98
N SER A 35 17.14 19.15 -0.95
CA SER A 35 18.03 20.32 -1.02
C SER A 35 19.48 19.91 -1.33
N LYS A 36 20.18 20.72 -2.12
CA LYS A 36 21.62 20.50 -2.40
C LYS A 36 22.49 20.75 -1.16
N GLU A 37 22.03 21.62 -0.28
CA GLU A 37 22.74 22.03 0.93
C GLU A 37 21.92 21.73 2.18
N LYS A 38 22.61 21.63 3.31
CA LYS A 38 21.97 21.51 4.63
C LYS A 38 21.39 22.85 5.06
N ASN A 39 20.24 22.80 5.73
CA ASN A 39 19.65 23.95 6.40
C ASN A 39 20.47 24.33 7.65
N LYS A 40 20.02 25.40 8.31
CA LYS A 40 20.60 25.91 9.56
C LYS A 40 20.63 24.91 10.73
N ASP A 41 19.82 23.85 10.67
CA ASP A 41 19.81 22.75 11.66
C ASP A 41 20.72 21.58 11.25
N GLY A 42 21.50 21.73 10.16
CA GLY A 42 22.41 20.70 9.65
C GLY A 42 21.74 19.54 8.92
N LYS A 43 20.47 19.70 8.50
CA LYS A 43 19.65 18.68 7.82
C LYS A 43 19.32 19.08 6.39
N TYR A 44 19.07 18.11 5.51
CA TYR A 44 18.55 18.34 4.17
C TYR A 44 17.04 18.58 4.22
N SER A 45 16.56 19.53 3.42
CA SER A 45 15.14 19.78 3.22
C SER A 45 14.58 18.82 2.17
N LEU A 46 13.37 18.31 2.41
CA LEU A 46 12.66 17.40 1.51
C LEU A 46 11.31 18.00 1.11
N MET A 47 10.93 17.83 -0.15
CA MET A 47 9.61 18.17 -0.65
C MET A 47 9.12 17.13 -1.68
N ALA A 48 7.87 16.71 -1.58
CA ALA A 48 7.25 15.84 -2.56
C ALA A 48 5.79 16.26 -2.78
N THR A 49 5.24 15.93 -3.94
CA THR A 49 3.81 16.08 -4.22
C THR A 49 3.20 14.70 -4.44
N VAL A 50 2.21 14.35 -3.62
CA VAL A 50 1.46 13.08 -3.73
C VAL A 50 -0.01 13.42 -3.79
N ASP A 51 -0.74 12.94 -4.80
CA ASP A 51 -2.19 13.23 -4.98
C ASP A 51 -2.53 14.74 -4.90
N LYS A 52 -1.69 15.59 -5.52
CA LYS A 52 -1.79 17.07 -5.49
C LYS A 52 -1.61 17.70 -4.10
N LEU A 53 -1.17 16.93 -3.10
CA LEU A 53 -0.81 17.41 -1.78
C LEU A 53 0.71 17.59 -1.70
N GLU A 54 1.13 18.81 -1.38
CA GLU A 54 2.53 19.09 -1.06
C GLU A 54 2.88 18.58 0.35
N LEU A 55 3.96 17.82 0.43
CA LEU A 55 4.52 17.27 1.66
C LEU A 55 5.92 17.84 1.84
N LYS A 56 6.26 18.20 3.08
CA LYS A 56 7.55 18.79 3.44
C LYS A 56 8.16 18.07 4.63
N GLY A 57 9.48 18.03 4.67
CA GLY A 57 10.22 17.37 5.73
C GLY A 57 11.69 17.76 5.77
N THR A 58 12.41 17.15 6.70
CA THR A 58 13.87 17.26 6.78
C THR A 58 14.50 15.91 7.07
N SER A 59 15.71 15.67 6.57
CA SER A 59 16.45 14.42 6.76
C SER A 59 17.92 14.66 7.05
N ASP A 60 18.54 13.75 7.79
CA ASP A 60 19.99 13.76 7.97
C ASP A 60 20.72 13.25 6.72
N LYS A 61 20.00 12.57 5.81
CA LYS A 61 20.54 11.98 4.58
C LYS A 61 20.18 12.84 3.35
N SER A 62 21.08 12.89 2.38
CA SER A 62 20.91 13.60 1.11
C SER A 62 20.31 12.74 -0.01
N ASN A 63 20.04 11.47 0.24
CA ASN A 63 19.58 10.51 -0.78
C ASN A 63 18.06 10.55 -1.03
N GLY A 64 17.32 11.40 -0.32
CA GLY A 64 15.86 11.49 -0.40
C GLY A 64 15.09 10.62 0.60
N SER A 65 15.76 9.82 1.42
CA SER A 65 15.08 9.09 2.50
C SER A 65 14.67 10.02 3.63
N GLY A 66 13.62 9.66 4.36
CA GLY A 66 13.12 10.43 5.48
C GLY A 66 11.60 10.42 5.59
N VAL A 67 11.10 11.41 6.33
CA VAL A 67 9.67 11.59 6.60
C VAL A 67 9.25 12.96 6.12
N LEU A 68 8.19 13.02 5.33
CA LEU A 68 7.54 14.24 4.88
C LEU A 68 6.10 14.24 5.36
N GLU A 69 5.61 15.40 5.79
CA GLU A 69 4.27 15.58 6.33
C GLU A 69 3.54 16.70 5.60
N GLY A 70 2.22 16.63 5.60
CA GLY A 70 1.34 17.64 5.01
C GLY A 70 -0.05 17.59 5.61
N VAL A 71 -0.86 18.58 5.28
CA VAL A 71 -2.24 18.70 5.78
C VAL A 71 -3.16 18.93 4.59
N LYS A 72 -4.17 18.09 4.45
CA LYS A 72 -5.21 18.23 3.43
C LYS A 72 -6.16 19.39 3.76
N ALA A 73 -6.97 19.79 2.78
CA ALA A 73 -7.97 20.84 2.96
C ALA A 73 -9.03 20.49 4.02
N ASP A 74 -9.35 19.20 4.18
CA ASP A 74 -10.24 18.67 5.23
C ASP A 74 -9.56 18.53 6.60
N LYS A 75 -8.34 19.07 6.75
CA LYS A 75 -7.46 18.98 7.93
C LYS A 75 -6.89 17.60 8.25
N SER A 76 -7.19 16.58 7.45
CA SER A 76 -6.55 15.27 7.56
C SER A 76 -5.03 15.42 7.43
N LYS A 77 -4.27 14.66 8.24
CA LYS A 77 -2.81 14.68 8.20
C LYS A 77 -2.30 13.63 7.22
N ALA A 78 -1.31 13.98 6.41
CA ALA A 78 -0.64 13.06 5.51
C ALA A 78 0.81 12.88 5.91
N LYS A 79 1.32 11.66 5.79
CA LYS A 79 2.70 11.31 6.09
C LYS A 79 3.25 10.40 5.00
N LEU A 80 4.34 10.81 4.37
CA LEU A 80 5.14 9.98 3.47
C LEU A 80 6.42 9.59 4.20
N THR A 81 6.65 8.28 4.35
CA THR A 81 7.89 7.72 4.87
C THR A 81 8.62 7.00 3.74
N ILE A 82 9.88 7.35 3.53
CA ILE A 82 10.76 6.82 2.49
C ILE A 82 11.87 6.05 3.18
N ALA A 83 12.02 4.77 2.86
CA ALA A 83 13.05 3.91 3.44
C ALA A 83 14.47 4.41 3.12
N ASP A 84 15.43 4.12 4.00
CA ASP A 84 16.81 4.61 3.87
C ASP A 84 17.52 4.10 2.60
N ASP A 85 17.20 2.89 2.17
CA ASP A 85 17.70 2.25 0.95
C ASP A 85 16.83 2.57 -0.29
N LEU A 86 15.83 3.43 -0.12
CA LEU A 86 14.84 3.82 -1.15
C LEU A 86 14.04 2.64 -1.71
N SER A 87 14.04 1.48 -1.03
CA SER A 87 13.36 0.27 -1.51
C SER A 87 11.85 0.31 -1.35
N GLN A 88 11.35 1.21 -0.50
CA GLN A 88 9.95 1.29 -0.13
C GLN A 88 9.51 2.72 0.17
N THR A 89 8.28 3.04 -0.25
CA THR A 89 7.53 4.20 0.23
C THR A 89 6.31 3.75 1.02
N LYS A 90 5.95 4.52 2.04
CA LYS A 90 4.74 4.35 2.84
C LYS A 90 4.02 5.69 2.94
N PHE A 91 2.83 5.77 2.35
CA PHE A 91 1.99 6.95 2.39
C PHE A 91 0.77 6.69 3.27
N GLU A 92 0.61 7.49 4.32
CA GLU A 92 -0.42 7.34 5.34
C GLU A 92 -1.27 8.61 5.42
N ILE A 93 -2.58 8.44 5.50
CA ILE A 93 -3.53 9.50 5.81
C ILE A 93 -4.13 9.20 7.18
N PHE A 94 -4.11 10.21 8.03
CA PHE A 94 -4.69 10.20 9.36
C PHE A 94 -5.83 11.22 9.43
N LYS A 95 -6.73 11.03 10.41
CA LYS A 95 -7.67 12.06 10.82
C LYS A 95 -6.93 13.32 11.32
N GLU A 96 -7.67 14.38 11.61
CA GLU A 96 -7.13 15.63 12.14
C GLU A 96 -6.30 15.44 13.43
N ASP A 97 -6.60 14.40 14.22
CA ASP A 97 -5.87 14.01 15.44
C ASP A 97 -4.42 13.54 15.19
N GLY A 98 -4.05 13.28 13.93
CA GLY A 98 -2.72 12.80 13.53
C GLY A 98 -2.37 11.39 14.01
N LYS A 99 -3.34 10.63 14.53
CA LYS A 99 -3.14 9.31 15.15
C LYS A 99 -4.02 8.24 14.53
N THR A 100 -5.29 8.57 14.26
CA THR A 100 -6.25 7.62 13.72
C THR A 100 -6.02 7.48 12.22
N LEU A 101 -5.55 6.30 11.78
CA LEU A 101 -5.38 6.01 10.36
C LEU A 101 -6.72 6.00 9.63
N VAL A 102 -6.72 6.55 8.42
CA VAL A 102 -7.81 6.54 7.44
C VAL A 102 -7.43 5.65 6.26
N SER A 103 -6.20 5.79 5.77
CA SER A 103 -5.66 4.95 4.70
C SER A 103 -4.15 4.81 4.79
N LYS A 104 -3.63 3.73 4.24
CA LYS A 104 -2.20 3.45 4.14
C LYS A 104 -1.89 2.77 2.81
N LYS A 105 -0.90 3.28 2.08
CA LYS A 105 -0.37 2.67 0.87
C LYS A 105 1.12 2.40 1.06
N VAL A 106 1.53 1.15 0.87
CA VAL A 106 2.94 0.75 0.85
C VAL A 106 3.27 0.33 -0.57
N THR A 107 4.34 0.87 -1.13
CA THR A 107 4.83 0.50 -2.46
C THR A 107 6.29 0.10 -2.37
N LEU A 108 6.61 -1.05 -2.97
CA LEU A 108 7.95 -1.61 -3.01
C LEU A 108 8.65 -1.28 -4.33
N LYS A 109 9.98 -1.41 -4.35
CA LYS A 109 10.83 -1.17 -5.53
C LYS A 109 10.48 -2.08 -6.71
N ASP A 110 9.94 -3.27 -6.45
CA ASP A 110 9.46 -4.18 -7.48
C ASP A 110 8.11 -3.74 -8.10
N LYS A 111 7.57 -2.59 -7.66
CA LYS A 111 6.30 -1.96 -8.05
C LYS A 111 5.05 -2.65 -7.50
N SER A 112 5.19 -3.71 -6.71
CA SER A 112 4.06 -4.25 -5.96
C SER A 112 3.63 -3.27 -4.86
N SER A 113 2.35 -3.30 -4.52
CA SER A 113 1.78 -2.40 -3.51
C SER A 113 0.68 -3.04 -2.70
N THR A 114 0.48 -2.51 -1.50
CA THR A 114 -0.66 -2.82 -0.63
C THR A 114 -1.30 -1.53 -0.17
N GLU A 115 -2.60 -1.42 -0.39
CA GLU A 115 -3.46 -0.31 0.03
C GLU A 115 -4.45 -0.82 1.07
N GLU A 116 -4.54 -0.14 2.21
CA GLU A 116 -5.42 -0.45 3.33
C GLU A 116 -6.29 0.77 3.62
N LYS A 117 -7.60 0.58 3.79
CA LYS A 117 -8.51 1.58 4.37
C LYS A 117 -8.93 1.15 5.76
N PHE A 118 -9.14 2.13 6.63
CA PHE A 118 -9.44 1.90 8.04
C PHE A 118 -10.80 2.51 8.39
N GLY A 119 -11.60 1.75 9.13
CA GLY A 119 -12.84 2.24 9.73
C GLY A 119 -12.58 3.08 10.98
N GLU A 120 -13.64 3.61 11.59
CA GLU A 120 -13.54 4.55 12.71
C GLU A 120 -12.75 4.05 13.92
N LYS A 121 -12.77 2.73 14.16
CA LYS A 121 -12.07 2.07 15.26
C LYS A 121 -10.64 1.63 14.91
N GLY A 122 -10.11 2.07 13.76
CA GLY A 122 -8.78 1.69 13.27
C GLY A 122 -8.69 0.25 12.74
N ALA A 123 -9.82 -0.45 12.60
CA ALA A 123 -9.85 -1.76 11.96
C ALA A 123 -9.77 -1.61 10.43
N VAL A 124 -9.00 -2.46 9.76
CA VAL A 124 -8.94 -2.47 8.29
C VAL A 124 -10.31 -2.89 7.75
N THR A 125 -10.88 -2.09 6.86
CA THR A 125 -12.18 -2.33 6.21
C THR A 125 -12.02 -2.82 4.78
N GLU A 126 -10.96 -2.37 4.11
CA GLU A 126 -10.61 -2.76 2.75
C GLU A 126 -9.10 -2.98 2.63
N LYS A 127 -8.70 -3.97 1.83
CA LYS A 127 -7.31 -4.19 1.45
C LYS A 127 -7.21 -4.51 -0.03
N VAL A 128 -6.36 -3.79 -0.75
CA VAL A 128 -6.04 -4.06 -2.16
C VAL A 128 -4.55 -4.34 -2.26
N MET A 129 -4.18 -5.49 -2.83
CA MET A 129 -2.80 -5.85 -3.10
C MET A 129 -2.62 -5.88 -4.62
N THR A 130 -1.70 -5.08 -5.14
CA THR A 130 -1.32 -5.09 -6.55
C THR A 130 0.03 -5.78 -6.69
N ARG A 131 0.08 -6.85 -7.47
CA ARG A 131 1.31 -7.58 -7.75
C ARG A 131 2.11 -6.85 -8.84
N LYS A 132 3.40 -7.18 -8.96
CA LYS A 132 4.31 -6.61 -9.97
C LYS A 132 3.80 -6.77 -11.41
N ASP A 133 3.05 -7.84 -11.69
CA ASP A 133 2.47 -8.12 -13.00
C ASP A 133 1.15 -7.37 -13.27
N GLY A 134 0.68 -6.57 -12.32
CA GLY A 134 -0.56 -5.80 -12.39
C GLY A 134 -1.81 -6.57 -11.96
N THR A 135 -1.70 -7.87 -11.66
CA THR A 135 -2.83 -8.62 -11.07
C THR A 135 -3.12 -8.11 -9.66
N ARG A 136 -4.38 -8.20 -9.21
CA ARG A 136 -4.81 -7.64 -7.94
C ARG A 136 -5.61 -8.61 -7.09
N LEU A 137 -5.41 -8.55 -5.78
CA LEU A 137 -6.31 -9.13 -4.78
C LEU A 137 -7.03 -7.99 -4.06
N GLU A 138 -8.35 -7.98 -4.14
CA GLU A 138 -9.23 -6.96 -3.59
C GLU A 138 -10.10 -7.60 -2.51
N TYR A 139 -9.93 -7.15 -1.27
CA TYR A 139 -10.76 -7.52 -0.13
C TYR A 139 -11.63 -6.32 0.24
N THR A 140 -12.88 -6.34 -0.22
CA THR A 140 -13.91 -5.36 0.17
C THR A 140 -14.68 -5.92 1.34
N GLU A 141 -14.83 -5.14 2.41
CA GLU A 141 -15.43 -5.59 3.66
C GLU A 141 -14.74 -6.86 4.15
N ILE A 142 -13.63 -6.72 4.88
CA ILE A 142 -12.75 -7.83 5.35
C ILE A 142 -13.46 -9.07 5.92
N LYS A 143 -14.74 -8.98 6.27
CA LYS A 143 -15.61 -10.08 6.72
C LYS A 143 -16.24 -10.93 5.61
N GLY A 144 -16.25 -10.54 4.34
CA GLY A 144 -17.17 -11.14 3.36
C GLY A 144 -16.57 -11.57 2.03
N LYS A 145 -15.99 -10.64 1.27
CA LYS A 145 -15.77 -10.85 -0.18
C LYS A 145 -14.32 -10.66 -0.57
N ALA A 146 -13.85 -11.52 -1.47
CA ALA A 146 -12.59 -11.35 -2.16
C ALA A 146 -12.80 -11.40 -3.67
N LYS A 147 -11.97 -10.64 -4.36
CA LYS A 147 -11.90 -10.59 -5.80
C LYS A 147 -10.45 -10.66 -6.22
N GLU A 148 -10.13 -11.54 -7.16
CA GLU A 148 -8.84 -11.56 -7.83
C GLU A 148 -8.99 -11.11 -9.28
N VAL A 149 -8.35 -10.00 -9.61
CA VAL A 149 -8.35 -9.43 -10.96
C VAL A 149 -7.11 -9.93 -11.68
N LEU A 150 -7.33 -10.75 -12.69
CA LEU A 150 -6.30 -11.36 -13.53
C LEU A 150 -6.32 -10.70 -14.92
N LYS A 151 -5.35 -11.06 -15.78
CA LYS A 151 -5.34 -10.57 -17.15
C LYS A 151 -6.49 -11.21 -17.94
N GLY A 152 -7.52 -10.43 -18.22
CA GLY A 152 -8.65 -10.81 -19.08
C GLY A 152 -9.86 -11.41 -18.35
N PHE A 153 -9.76 -11.73 -17.06
CA PHE A 153 -10.90 -12.23 -16.28
C PHE A 153 -10.75 -11.92 -14.79
N THR A 154 -11.82 -12.15 -14.04
CA THR A 154 -11.90 -11.93 -12.60
C THR A 154 -12.44 -13.17 -11.92
N LEU A 155 -11.84 -13.55 -10.79
CA LEU A 155 -12.36 -14.57 -9.89
C LEU A 155 -12.97 -13.89 -8.66
N GLU A 156 -14.14 -14.37 -8.23
CA GLU A 156 -14.84 -13.84 -7.07
C GLU A 156 -15.12 -14.95 -6.05
N GLY A 157 -15.20 -14.57 -4.78
CA GLY A 157 -15.56 -15.50 -3.73
C GLY A 157 -15.49 -14.86 -2.35
N ASN A 158 -15.24 -15.69 -1.36
CA ASN A 158 -15.04 -15.24 0.01
C ASN A 158 -13.55 -14.93 0.26
N LYS A 159 -13.24 -14.39 1.44
CA LYS A 159 -11.88 -13.96 1.82
C LYS A 159 -10.77 -14.99 1.56
N THR A 160 -11.08 -16.28 1.65
CA THR A 160 -10.09 -17.36 1.57
C THR A 160 -10.23 -18.20 0.31
N THR A 161 -11.36 -18.14 -0.38
CA THR A 161 -11.71 -19.04 -1.47
C THR A 161 -12.40 -18.29 -2.60
N LEU A 162 -11.85 -18.40 -3.80
CA LEU A 162 -12.41 -17.91 -5.05
C LEU A 162 -13.01 -19.09 -5.81
N THR A 163 -14.18 -18.89 -6.42
CA THR A 163 -14.97 -20.01 -6.95
C THR A 163 -15.37 -19.78 -8.41
N VAL A 164 -15.27 -20.84 -9.22
CA VAL A 164 -15.84 -20.92 -10.57
C VAL A 164 -16.82 -22.09 -10.60
N LYS A 165 -18.04 -21.86 -11.11
CA LYS A 165 -19.07 -22.91 -11.23
C LYS A 165 -19.44 -23.12 -12.70
N GLU A 166 -19.51 -24.39 -13.09
CA GLU A 166 -19.92 -24.83 -14.43
C GLU A 166 -20.73 -26.13 -14.28
N GLY A 167 -22.04 -26.07 -14.55
CA GLY A 167 -22.94 -27.21 -14.32
C GLY A 167 -22.91 -27.72 -12.87
N THR A 168 -22.57 -29.00 -12.69
CA THR A 168 -22.41 -29.65 -11.37
C THR A 168 -21.02 -29.50 -10.77
N VAL A 169 -20.08 -28.90 -11.52
CA VAL A 169 -18.67 -28.74 -11.13
C VAL A 169 -18.44 -27.38 -10.49
N THR A 170 -17.73 -27.38 -9.37
CA THR A 170 -17.24 -26.20 -8.66
C THR A 170 -15.73 -26.30 -8.51
N LEU A 171 -14.99 -25.38 -9.11
CA LEU A 171 -13.55 -25.20 -8.93
C LEU A 171 -13.32 -24.15 -7.83
N ASN A 172 -12.55 -24.50 -6.82
CA ASN A 172 -12.17 -23.61 -5.73
C ASN A 172 -10.68 -23.32 -5.78
N LYS A 173 -10.31 -22.04 -5.75
CA LYS A 173 -8.94 -21.58 -5.55
C LYS A 173 -8.84 -20.98 -4.16
N HIS A 174 -7.95 -21.52 -3.33
CA HIS A 174 -7.69 -21.01 -1.99
C HIS A 174 -6.46 -20.15 -1.94
N ILE A 175 -6.51 -19.11 -1.11
CA ILE A 175 -5.39 -18.23 -0.84
C ILE A 175 -5.20 -18.17 0.67
N SER A 176 -4.08 -18.73 1.14
CA SER A 176 -3.75 -18.75 2.56
C SER A 176 -3.37 -17.35 3.07
N LYS A 177 -3.28 -17.19 4.39
CA LYS A 177 -2.80 -15.92 4.99
C LYS A 177 -1.33 -15.62 4.65
N SER A 178 -0.53 -16.66 4.42
CA SER A 178 0.87 -16.56 3.95
C SER A 178 0.96 -16.30 2.44
N GLY A 179 -0.16 -16.40 1.71
CA GLY A 179 -0.21 -16.22 0.26
C GLY A 179 -0.05 -17.51 -0.53
N ASP A 180 0.03 -18.66 0.13
CA ASP A 180 0.08 -19.97 -0.52
C ASP A 180 -1.22 -20.25 -1.25
N ILE A 181 -1.12 -20.88 -2.41
CA ILE A 181 -2.25 -21.20 -3.27
C ILE A 181 -2.48 -22.70 -3.25
N THR A 182 -3.73 -23.10 -3.07
CA THR A 182 -4.20 -24.46 -3.35
C THR A 182 -5.47 -24.41 -4.19
N ALA A 183 -5.84 -25.53 -4.82
CA ALA A 183 -7.10 -25.63 -5.53
C ALA A 183 -7.76 -27.00 -5.29
N ASP A 184 -9.08 -27.04 -5.33
CA ASP A 184 -9.86 -28.28 -5.35
C ASP A 184 -11.00 -28.20 -6.36
N LEU A 185 -11.52 -29.37 -6.74
CA LEU A 185 -12.66 -29.49 -7.63
C LEU A 185 -13.70 -30.42 -6.99
N VAL A 186 -14.93 -29.94 -6.91
CA VAL A 186 -16.09 -30.68 -6.40
C VAL A 186 -17.13 -30.82 -7.51
N ASP A 187 -17.53 -32.04 -7.84
CA ASP A 187 -18.60 -32.33 -8.79
C ASP A 187 -19.74 -33.08 -8.09
N THR A 188 -20.93 -32.47 -7.98
CA THR A 188 -22.09 -33.13 -7.33
C THR A 188 -22.63 -34.33 -8.11
N ALA A 189 -22.28 -34.46 -9.40
CA ALA A 189 -22.56 -35.64 -10.20
C ALA A 189 -21.52 -36.77 -9.99
N ASN A 190 -20.46 -36.52 -9.21
CA ASN A 190 -19.33 -37.44 -8.97
C ASN A 190 -18.63 -37.92 -10.27
N LYS A 191 -18.61 -37.11 -11.34
CA LYS A 191 -17.98 -37.47 -12.62
C LYS A 191 -16.59 -36.88 -12.80
N LYS A 192 -16.24 -35.82 -12.08
CA LYS A 192 -14.92 -35.19 -12.10
C LYS A 192 -14.37 -35.15 -10.69
N THR A 193 -13.08 -35.46 -10.57
CA THR A 193 -12.31 -35.35 -9.34
C THR A 193 -11.15 -34.38 -9.60
N GLY A 194 -10.44 -33.96 -8.55
CA GLY A 194 -9.28 -33.10 -8.71
C GLY A 194 -8.20 -33.46 -7.72
N GLU A 195 -6.97 -33.62 -8.18
CA GLU A 195 -5.78 -33.80 -7.33
C GLU A 195 -4.84 -32.62 -7.49
N TRP A 196 -4.53 -31.95 -6.37
CA TRP A 196 -3.65 -30.78 -6.33
C TRP A 196 -2.23 -31.17 -5.96
N ASP A 197 -1.28 -30.79 -6.81
CA ASP A 197 0.15 -30.88 -6.54
C ASP A 197 0.72 -29.49 -6.21
N SER A 198 1.09 -29.28 -4.94
CA SER A 198 1.70 -28.03 -4.48
C SER A 198 3.13 -27.81 -4.99
N GLY A 199 3.84 -28.87 -5.39
CA GLY A 199 5.20 -28.80 -5.93
C GLY A 199 5.23 -28.16 -7.32
N THR A 200 4.18 -28.36 -8.11
CA THR A 200 4.03 -27.77 -9.45
C THR A 200 2.94 -26.72 -9.55
N SER A 201 2.14 -26.52 -8.49
CA SER A 201 0.95 -25.67 -8.50
C SER A 201 -0.07 -26.07 -9.58
N THR A 202 -0.31 -27.37 -9.72
CA THR A 202 -1.15 -27.96 -10.77
C THR A 202 -2.33 -28.73 -10.16
N LEU A 203 -3.54 -28.52 -10.71
CA LEU A 203 -4.71 -29.36 -10.44
C LEU A 203 -4.94 -30.30 -11.63
N THR A 204 -4.94 -31.61 -11.39
CA THR A 204 -5.26 -32.63 -12.40
C THR A 204 -6.71 -33.08 -12.22
N ILE A 205 -7.53 -33.02 -13.29
CA ILE A 205 -8.96 -33.39 -13.31
C ILE A 205 -9.16 -34.79 -13.87
#